data_AF-A0A4D7CXE7-F1
#
_entry.id   AF-A0A4D7CXE7-F1
#
_cell.length_a   1.000
_cell.length_b   1.000
_cell.length_c   1.000
_cell.angle_alpha   90.00
_cell.angle_beta   90.00
_cell.angle_gamma   90.00
#
_symmetry.space_group_name_H-M   'P 1'
#
loop_
_entity.id
_entity.type
_entity.pdbx_description
1 polymer ?
#
loop_
_entity_poly.entity_id
_entity_poly.type
_entity_poly.pdbx_seq_one_letter_code
_entity_poly.pdbx_strand_id
1 'polypeptide(L)' 'MMMKNGLALISLGCLLFMFSVNPKTLKYDFLLMATAVSLIVLGAVLAYKGNKNAKKAEVKQHENR' A
#
# COMPACT_ATOMS: atom_id res chain seq x y z
N MET A 1 -1.41 18.61 3.95
CA MET A 1 -1.20 17.38 3.16
C MET A 1 -1.79 16.21 3.93
N MET A 2 -2.92 15.65 3.48
CA MET A 2 -3.52 14.48 4.13
C MET A 2 -2.65 13.25 3.88
N MET A 3 -1.99 12.74 4.92
CA MET A 3 -1.23 11.49 4.88
C MET A 3 -2.19 10.29 4.76
N LYS A 4 -2.67 10.04 3.53
CA LYS A 4 -3.21 8.75 3.08
C LYS A 4 -2.04 7.81 2.74
N ASN A 5 -1.17 7.54 3.71
CA ASN A 5 0.12 6.87 3.49
C ASN A 5 0.01 5.41 3.02
N GLY A 6 -1.16 4.77 3.19
CA GLY A 6 -1.36 3.39 2.74
C GLY A 6 -1.28 3.23 1.22
N LEU A 7 -1.76 4.21 0.45
CA LEU A 7 -1.72 4.15 -1.01
C LEU A 7 -0.29 4.34 -1.55
N ALA A 8 0.54 5.13 -0.86
CA ALA A 8 1.94 5.31 -1.19
C ALA A 8 2.76 4.01 -1.02
N LEU A 9 2.48 3.25 0.05
CA LEU A 9 3.12 1.95 0.29
C LEU A 9 2.76 0.92 -0.78
N ILE A 10 1.51 0.90 -1.24
CA ILE A 10 1.06 0.03 -2.34
C ILE A 10 1.79 0.38 -3.64
N SER A 11 1.90 1.67 -3.97
CA SER A 11 2.61 2.15 -5.17
C SER A 11 4.08 1.73 -5.15
N LEU A 12 4.76 1.90 -4.01
CA LEU A 12 6.15 1.48 -3.84
C LEU A 12 6.31 -0.06 -3.96
N GLY A 13 5.37 -0.82 -3.40
CA GLY A 13 5.35 -2.27 -3.54
C GLY A 13 5.17 -2.73 -4.99
N CYS A 14 4.30 -2.08 -5.78
CA CYS A 14 4.14 -2.37 -7.20
C CYS A 14 5.41 -2.05 -8.02
N LEU A 15 6.10 -0.94 -7.71
CA LEU A 15 7.38 -0.61 -8.32
C LEU A 15 8.42 -1.71 -8.04
N LEU A 16 8.59 -2.09 -6.77
CA LEU A 16 9.51 -3.18 -6.39
C LEU A 16 9.14 -4.51 -7.05
N PHE A 17 7.84 -4.78 -7.21
CA PHE A 17 7.38 -5.97 -7.93
C PHE A 17 7.85 -5.98 -9.39
N MET A 18 7.77 -4.84 -10.10
CA MET A 18 8.32 -4.75 -11.47
C MET A 18 9.85 -4.94 -11.52
N PHE A 19 10.57 -4.48 -10.49
CA PHE A 19 12.03 -4.68 -10.40
C PHE A 19 12.45 -6.08 -9.94
N SER A 20 11.51 -6.91 -9.47
CA SER A 20 11.80 -8.27 -9.01
C SER A 20 12.20 -9.22 -10.15
N VAL A 21 11.86 -8.87 -11.39
CA VAL A 21 12.31 -9.60 -12.58
C VAL A 21 13.47 -8.87 -13.22
N ASN A 22 14.58 -9.57 -13.43
CA ASN A 22 15.66 -9.03 -14.25
C ASN A 22 15.31 -9.20 -15.74
N PRO A 23 15.06 -8.12 -16.49
CA PRO A 23 14.60 -8.23 -17.88
C PRO A 23 15.67 -8.81 -18.82
N LYS A 24 16.94 -8.84 -18.41
CA LYS A 24 18.04 -9.39 -19.22
C LYS A 24 18.27 -10.88 -19.02
N THR A 25 17.99 -11.41 -17.83
CA THR A 25 18.28 -12.80 -17.48
C THR A 25 17.03 -13.63 -17.19
N LEU A 26 15.85 -13.00 -17.17
CA LEU A 26 14.57 -13.60 -16.77
C LEU A 26 14.61 -14.29 -15.40
N LYS A 27 15.63 -13.99 -14.59
CA LYS A 27 15.75 -14.49 -13.23
C LYS A 27 14.87 -13.65 -12.32
N TYR A 28 14.03 -14.35 -11.57
CA TYR A 28 13.21 -13.77 -10.52
C TYR A 28 14.01 -13.75 -9.22
N ASP A 29 14.11 -12.58 -8.62
CA ASP A 29 14.59 -12.46 -7.26
C ASP A 29 13.43 -12.71 -6.31
N PHE A 30 13.33 -13.96 -5.82
CA PHE A 30 12.25 -14.39 -4.93
C PHE A 30 12.19 -13.57 -3.64
N LEU A 31 13.32 -13.09 -3.14
CA LEU A 31 13.39 -12.22 -1.95
C LEU A 31 12.75 -10.86 -2.25
N LEU A 32 13.07 -10.29 -3.40
CA LEU A 32 12.54 -8.99 -3.84
C LEU A 32 11.03 -9.09 -4.14
N MET A 33 10.60 -10.21 -4.75
CA MET A 33 9.19 -10.52 -4.99
C MET A 33 8.40 -10.67 -3.69
N ALA A 34 8.90 -11.44 -2.72
CA ALA A 34 8.26 -11.63 -1.42
C ALA A 34 8.17 -10.31 -0.63
N THR A 35 9.21 -9.47 -0.70
CA THR A 35 9.24 -8.14 -0.09
C THR A 35 8.19 -7.22 -0.73
N ALA A 36 8.12 -7.20 -2.06
CA ALA A 36 7.15 -6.41 -2.80
C ALA A 36 5.70 -6.81 -2.44
N VAL A 37 5.39 -8.10 -2.42
CA VAL A 37 4.07 -8.61 -2.03
C VAL A 37 3.74 -8.24 -0.58
N SER A 38 4.70 -8.37 0.33
CA SER A 38 4.51 -8.01 1.75
C SER A 38 4.18 -6.52 1.91
N LEU A 39 4.85 -5.64 1.17
CA LEU A 39 4.59 -4.20 1.16
C LEU A 39 3.22 -3.86 0.58
N ILE A 40 2.79 -4.54 -0.49
CA ILE A 40 1.45 -4.35 -1.08
C ILE A 40 0.38 -4.76 -0.07
N VAL A 41 0.53 -5.92 0.58
CA VAL A 41 -0.44 -6.42 1.57
C VAL A 41 -0.51 -5.50 2.79
N LEU A 42 0.64 -5.11 3.36
CA LEU A 42 0.70 -4.15 4.48
C LEU A 42 0.10 -2.80 4.11
N GLY A 43 0.43 -2.29 2.92
CA GLY A 43 -0.13 -1.05 2.38
C GLY A 43 -1.65 -1.13 2.21
N ALA A 44 -2.16 -2.25 1.70
CA ALA A 44 -3.59 -2.50 1.54
C ALA A 44 -4.32 -2.58 2.89
N VAL A 45 -3.76 -3.29 3.87
CA VAL A 45 -4.32 -3.38 5.23
C VAL A 45 -4.35 -2.00 5.89
N LEU A 46 -3.26 -1.23 5.80
CA LEU A 46 -3.18 0.13 6.33
C LEU A 46 -4.14 1.09 5.62
N ALA A 47 -4.25 1.01 4.29
CA ALA A 47 -5.20 1.80 3.52
C ALA A 47 -6.64 1.47 3.91
N TYR A 48 -6.98 0.19 4.04
CA TYR A 48 -8.31 -0.26 4.43
C TYR A 48 -8.64 0.13 5.87
N LYS A 49 -7.72 -0.04 6.82
CA LYS A 49 -7.88 0.41 8.22
C LYS A 49 -7.99 1.93 8.32
N GLY A 50 -7.17 2.67 7.58
CA GLY A 50 -7.23 4.12 7.50
C GLY A 50 -8.57 4.62 6.95
N ASN A 51 -9.10 3.97 5.91
CA ASN A 51 -10.38 4.35 5.31
C ASN A 51 -11.56 4.12 6.27
N LYS A 52 -11.53 3.07 7.10
CA LYS A 52 -12.54 2.84 8.15
C LYS A 52 -12.53 3.94 9.22
N ASN A 53 -11.35 4.39 9.61
CA ASN A 53 -11.19 5.45 10.61
C ASN A 53 -11.54 6.83 10.04
N ALA A 54 -11.23 7.09 8.76
CA ALA A 54 -11.64 8.30 8.06
C ALA A 54 -13.17 8.41 7.99
N LYS A 55 -13.87 7.33 7.60
CA LYS A 55 -15.34 7.31 7.57
C LYS A 55 -15.97 7.58 8.95
N LYS A 56 -15.38 7.06 10.03
CA LYS A 56 -15.84 7.35 11.40
C LYS A 56 -15.60 8.80 11.83
N ALA A 57 -14.51 9.42 11.38
CA ALA A 57 -14.21 10.82 11.65
C ALA A 57 -15.13 11.77 10.87
N GLU A 58 -15.47 11.42 9.63
CA GLU A 58 -16.41 12.18 8.78
C GLU A 58 -17.85 12.15 9.34
N VAL A 59 -18.32 10.98 9.81
CA VAL A 59 -19.64 10.86 10.45
C VAL A 59 -19.71 11.65 11.76
N LYS A 60 -18.67 11.63 12.60
CA LYS A 60 -18.61 12.45 13.82
C LYS A 60 -18.54 13.95 13.56
N GLN A 61 -17.98 14.40 12.43
CA GLN A 61 -17.99 15.81 12.07
C GLN A 61 -19.33 16.29 11.51
N HIS A 62 -20.11 15.40 10.90
CA HIS A 62 -21.43 15.73 10.36
C HIS A 62 -22.55 15.67 11.42
N GLU A 63 -22.35 14.94 12.53
CA GLU A 63 -23.26 14.91 13.68
C GLU A 63 -23.08 16.12 14.62
N ASN A 64 -21.93 16.78 14.58
CA ASN A 64 -21.58 17.90 15.46
C ASN A 64 -21.64 19.27 14.75
N ARG A 65 -22.39 19.37 13.65
CA ARG A 65 -22.65 20.60 12.88
C ARG A 65 -24.13 20.91 12.80
#